data_AF-A0A842XKK2-F1
#
_entry.id   AF-A0A842XKK2-F1
#
_cell.length_a   1.000
_cell.length_b   1.000
_cell.length_c   1.000
_cell.angle_alpha   90.00
_cell.angle_beta   90.00
_cell.angle_gamma   90.00
#
_symmetry.space_group_name_H-M   'P 1'
#
loop_
_entity.id
_entity.type
_entity.pdbx_description
1 polymer ?
#
loop_
_entity_poly.entity_id
_entity_poly.type
_entity_poly.pdbx_seq_one_letter_code
_entity_poly.pdbx_strand_id
1 'polypeptide(L)'
;MTPVRVAQISCGTEYCGIQWLLDDIAERLGIDLVYPEMELAKVELACNEIGFKAESPSLNLMIARAVSLLNDPMIKGAILLTCFKCAEGTIVKDMVRTFLHERTDIPIIVYSNVEKPKEIELYSRFEALKTLITRKALLMREKQEGVTIGIDSGSSMTKVVVMKENELIGHEWLPTTDPIRSADEVMEKVMKDAGISEKEVDAIGVTGHGRELVSEHIKADLNLEEVSVVSKGAALLAGRHKGEATVIDIGGMNNKLILMRDGIATSFSLGGICGGSSGRFLEVASHRLDVDISGLGQLAMKSKAKKKAKFDLQSYCMVFGIQSLVVALASGIKREDVAAAACRSVAEQVYETMIQEMEVRPPVIFVGGVSLIEGVKREFEDLLGVEIIVPQYSQYAGAVGMATLVSGV
;
A
#
# COMPACT_ATOMS: atom_id res chain seq x y z
N MET A 1 -5.53 25.48 12.51
CA MET A 1 -4.53 25.26 11.44
C MET A 1 -5.18 25.67 10.13
N THR A 2 -4.44 26.31 9.23
CA THR A 2 -4.93 26.57 7.86
C THR A 2 -5.18 25.22 7.18
N PRO A 3 -6.34 25.01 6.54
CA PRO A 3 -6.64 23.75 5.88
C PRO A 3 -5.65 23.48 4.74
N VAL A 4 -5.36 22.20 4.52
CA VAL A 4 -4.42 21.76 3.48
C VAL A 4 -5.13 21.79 2.14
N ARG A 5 -4.68 22.64 1.21
CA ARG A 5 -5.28 22.71 -0.13
C ARG A 5 -4.83 21.55 -0.99
N VAL A 6 -5.78 20.75 -1.45
CA VAL A 6 -5.55 19.57 -2.29
C VAL A 6 -6.35 19.72 -3.57
N ALA A 7 -5.70 19.57 -4.71
CA ALA A 7 -6.36 19.65 -6.00
C ALA A 7 -7.16 18.38 -6.28
N GLN A 8 -8.45 18.53 -6.60
CA GLN A 8 -9.22 17.48 -7.25
C GLN A 8 -9.09 17.63 -8.77
N ILE A 9 -8.46 16.65 -9.41
CA ILE A 9 -8.27 16.60 -10.87
C ILE A 9 -9.10 15.45 -11.42
N SER A 10 -10.21 15.80 -12.07
CA SER A 10 -11.20 14.84 -12.56
C SER A 10 -11.83 15.24 -13.90
N CYS A 11 -12.46 14.27 -14.56
CA CYS A 11 -13.29 14.40 -15.79
C CYS A 11 -14.44 15.44 -15.66
N GLY A 12 -14.81 15.83 -14.44
CA GLY A 12 -15.86 16.81 -14.13
C GLY A 12 -15.63 17.47 -12.77
N THR A 13 -16.57 18.30 -12.29
CA THR A 13 -16.56 18.86 -10.93
C THR A 13 -17.24 17.95 -9.91
N GLU A 14 -18.23 17.18 -10.35
CA GLU A 14 -18.90 16.17 -9.52
C GLU A 14 -18.37 14.78 -9.91
N TYR A 15 -17.77 14.08 -8.95
CA TYR A 15 -17.25 12.74 -9.20
C TYR A 15 -18.31 11.67 -8.91
N CYS A 16 -18.85 11.05 -9.97
CA CYS A 16 -19.62 9.80 -9.96
C CYS A 16 -20.69 9.64 -8.87
N GLY A 17 -21.36 10.72 -8.45
CA GLY A 17 -22.39 10.70 -7.40
C GLY A 17 -21.87 10.43 -5.98
N ILE A 18 -20.56 10.53 -5.76
CA ILE A 18 -19.91 10.37 -4.45
C ILE A 18 -19.17 11.63 -4.01
N GLN A 19 -19.31 12.75 -4.72
CA GLN A 19 -18.61 13.99 -4.40
C GLN A 19 -18.87 14.42 -2.95
N TRP A 20 -20.12 14.33 -2.49
CA TRP A 20 -20.51 14.62 -1.11
C TRP A 20 -19.70 13.82 -0.06
N LEU A 21 -19.32 12.58 -0.38
CA LEU A 21 -18.54 11.73 0.51
C LEU A 21 -17.06 12.14 0.49
N LEU A 22 -16.53 12.55 -0.66
CA LEU A 22 -15.18 13.10 -0.75
C LEU A 22 -15.08 14.41 0.05
N ASP A 23 -16.09 15.28 -0.07
CA ASP A 23 -16.16 16.55 0.63
C ASP A 23 -16.27 16.35 2.16
N ASP A 24 -17.14 15.42 2.63
CA ASP A 24 -17.27 15.06 4.06
C ASP A 24 -15.94 14.56 4.66
N ILE A 25 -15.29 13.62 3.97
CA ILE A 25 -14.01 13.06 4.40
C ILE A 25 -12.92 14.14 4.42
N ALA A 26 -12.88 14.99 3.38
CA ALA A 26 -11.93 16.09 3.31
C ALA A 26 -12.11 17.06 4.48
N GLU A 27 -13.36 17.46 4.77
CA GLU A 27 -13.69 18.37 5.87
C GLU A 27 -13.25 17.79 7.23
N ARG A 28 -13.60 16.53 7.50
CA ARG A 28 -13.20 15.82 8.74
C ARG A 28 -11.69 15.74 8.91
N LEU A 29 -10.95 15.66 7.80
CA LEU A 29 -9.49 15.65 7.80
C LEU A 29 -8.87 17.05 7.71
N GLY A 30 -9.65 18.12 7.59
CA GLY A 30 -9.13 19.48 7.43
C GLY A 30 -8.40 19.72 6.10
N ILE A 31 -8.84 19.03 5.05
CA ILE A 31 -8.40 19.20 3.66
C ILE A 31 -9.39 20.13 2.96
N ASP A 32 -8.86 21.18 2.30
CA ASP A 32 -9.61 22.04 1.38
C ASP A 32 -9.48 21.48 -0.03
N LEU A 33 -10.54 20.83 -0.54
CA LEU A 33 -10.56 20.33 -1.91
C LEU A 33 -10.81 21.48 -2.88
N VAL A 34 -9.84 21.70 -3.77
CA VAL A 34 -9.88 22.79 -4.74
C VAL A 34 -9.88 22.26 -6.16
N TYR A 35 -10.54 22.97 -7.05
CA TYR A 35 -10.56 22.67 -8.49
C TYR A 35 -9.69 23.71 -9.19
N PRO A 36 -8.52 23.34 -9.74
CA PRO A 36 -7.68 24.30 -10.46
C PRO A 36 -8.47 24.97 -11.58
N GLU A 37 -8.63 26.29 -11.50
CA GLU A 37 -9.33 27.07 -12.53
C GLU A 37 -8.51 27.12 -13.81
N MET A 38 -9.17 27.11 -14.97
CA MET A 38 -8.49 27.09 -16.26
C MET A 38 -9.40 27.61 -17.37
N GLU A 39 -8.85 28.40 -18.29
CA GLU A 39 -9.58 28.98 -19.42
C GLU A 39 -9.72 27.95 -20.56
N LEU A 40 -10.93 27.77 -21.10
CA LEU A 40 -11.20 26.80 -22.16
C LEU A 40 -10.25 26.93 -23.38
N ALA A 41 -9.80 28.16 -23.70
CA ALA A 41 -8.87 28.41 -24.79
C ALA A 41 -7.48 27.79 -24.60
N LYS A 42 -7.10 27.44 -23.36
CA LYS A 42 -5.79 26.86 -23.01
C LYS A 42 -5.80 25.32 -22.97
N VAL A 43 -6.96 24.67 -23.14
CA VAL A 43 -7.08 23.20 -23.13
C VAL A 43 -6.16 22.56 -24.17
N GLU A 44 -6.15 23.09 -25.40
CA GLU A 44 -5.36 22.52 -26.49
C GLU A 44 -3.85 22.68 -26.26
N LEU A 45 -3.43 23.81 -25.68
CA LEU A 45 -2.04 24.03 -25.29
C LEU A 45 -1.60 23.03 -24.22
N ALA A 46 -2.45 22.79 -23.20
CA ALA A 46 -2.15 21.81 -22.15
C ALA A 46 -2.07 20.37 -22.70
N CYS A 47 -2.94 20.01 -23.64
CA CYS A 47 -2.87 18.70 -24.31
C CYS A 47 -1.56 18.54 -25.10
N ASN A 48 -1.11 19.60 -25.77
CA ASN A 48 0.17 19.61 -26.48
C ASN A 48 1.37 19.51 -25.51
N GLU A 49 1.28 20.14 -24.34
CA GLU A 49 2.34 20.08 -23.31
C GLU A 49 2.48 18.69 -22.69
N ILE A 50 1.35 18.02 -22.39
CA ILE A 50 1.35 16.62 -21.94
C ILE A 50 1.69 15.65 -23.09
N GLY A 51 1.47 16.06 -24.35
CA GLY A 51 1.71 15.25 -25.53
C GLY A 51 0.58 14.26 -25.84
N PHE A 52 -0.63 14.50 -25.32
CA PHE A 52 -1.80 13.64 -25.54
C PHE A 52 -3.10 14.45 -25.55
N LYS A 53 -4.00 14.07 -26.46
CA LYS A 53 -5.34 14.64 -26.60
C LYS A 53 -6.34 13.48 -26.65
N ALA A 54 -7.22 13.43 -25.66
CA ALA A 54 -8.33 12.49 -25.60
C ALA A 54 -9.43 12.88 -26.60
N GLU A 55 -10.23 11.92 -27.04
CA GLU A 55 -11.51 12.16 -27.71
C GLU A 55 -12.49 12.85 -26.75
N SER A 56 -12.49 12.46 -25.47
CA SER A 56 -13.33 13.06 -24.44
C SER A 56 -12.89 14.49 -24.06
N PRO A 57 -13.74 15.52 -24.28
CA PRO A 57 -13.44 16.89 -23.84
C PRO A 57 -13.25 17.01 -22.33
N SER A 58 -13.96 16.20 -21.55
CA SER A 58 -13.84 16.11 -20.10
C SER A 58 -12.46 15.64 -19.65
N LEU A 59 -11.85 14.69 -20.36
CA LEU A 59 -10.49 14.24 -20.08
C LEU A 59 -9.44 15.28 -20.52
N ASN A 60 -9.67 15.99 -21.62
CA ASN A 60 -8.82 17.12 -22.01
C ASN A 60 -8.88 18.26 -20.97
N LEU A 61 -10.05 18.49 -20.36
CA LEU A 61 -10.17 19.44 -19.24
C LEU A 61 -9.39 18.96 -18.01
N MET A 62 -9.41 17.66 -17.71
CA MET A 62 -8.60 17.06 -16.63
C MET A 62 -7.10 17.31 -16.86
N ILE A 63 -6.59 17.10 -18.08
CA ILE A 63 -5.21 17.43 -18.48
C ILE A 63 -4.89 18.89 -18.17
N ALA A 64 -5.76 19.79 -18.61
CA ALA A 64 -5.51 21.20 -18.47
C ALA A 64 -5.59 21.72 -17.02
N ARG A 65 -6.42 21.10 -16.17
CA ARG A 65 -6.42 21.34 -14.72
C ARG A 65 -5.10 20.93 -14.07
N ALA A 66 -4.50 19.82 -14.50
CA ALA A 66 -3.21 19.38 -14.02
C ALA A 66 -2.08 20.35 -14.40
N VAL A 67 -2.10 20.89 -15.62
CA VAL A 67 -1.16 21.94 -16.03
C VAL A 67 -1.38 23.22 -15.22
N SER A 68 -2.65 23.62 -15.00
CA SER A 68 -2.97 24.82 -14.21
C SER A 68 -2.48 24.73 -12.77
N LEU A 69 -2.56 23.54 -12.15
CA LEU A 69 -2.07 23.27 -10.79
C LEU A 69 -0.62 23.71 -10.58
N LEU A 70 0.25 23.56 -11.59
CA LEU A 70 1.66 23.95 -11.49
C LEU A 70 1.87 25.44 -11.19
N ASN A 71 0.86 26.28 -11.46
CA ASN A 71 0.91 27.71 -11.23
C ASN A 71 0.38 28.14 -9.85
N ASP A 72 -0.22 27.23 -9.07
CA ASP A 72 -0.72 27.52 -7.72
C ASP A 72 0.17 26.89 -6.64
N PRO A 73 1.12 27.65 -6.05
CA PRO A 73 2.01 27.12 -5.01
C PRO A 73 1.31 26.82 -3.69
N MET A 74 0.04 27.22 -3.52
CA MET A 74 -0.74 26.93 -2.32
C MET A 74 -1.26 25.49 -2.30
N ILE A 75 -1.36 24.84 -3.46
CA ILE A 75 -1.77 23.44 -3.56
C ILE A 75 -0.61 22.54 -3.11
N LYS A 76 -0.88 21.67 -2.14
CA LYS A 76 0.15 20.81 -1.52
C LYS A 76 -0.02 19.32 -1.81
N GLY A 77 -1.10 18.93 -2.48
CA GLY A 77 -1.36 17.56 -2.91
C GLY A 77 -2.38 17.51 -4.04
N ALA A 78 -2.50 16.36 -4.68
CA ALA A 78 -3.48 16.15 -5.75
C ALA A 78 -4.19 14.81 -5.62
N ILE A 79 -5.43 14.76 -6.08
CA ILE A 79 -6.22 13.54 -6.21
C ILE A 79 -6.68 13.45 -7.66
N LEU A 80 -6.23 12.41 -8.35
CA LEU A 80 -6.59 12.11 -9.73
C LEU A 80 -7.74 11.12 -9.74
N LEU A 81 -8.90 11.55 -10.24
CA LEU A 81 -10.12 10.77 -10.26
C LEU A 81 -10.65 10.61 -11.69
N THR A 82 -10.91 9.37 -12.11
CA THR A 82 -11.55 9.11 -13.41
C THR A 82 -12.80 8.27 -13.28
N CYS A 83 -13.78 8.65 -14.11
CA CYS A 83 -15.11 8.08 -14.19
C CYS A 83 -15.00 6.67 -14.82
N PHE A 84 -15.16 5.59 -14.04
CA PHE A 84 -15.03 4.19 -14.49
C PHE A 84 -13.61 3.80 -14.98
N LYS A 85 -13.29 2.49 -15.02
CA LYS A 85 -12.09 1.96 -15.71
C LYS A 85 -12.22 2.06 -17.25
N CYS A 86 -12.56 3.24 -17.78
CA CYS A 86 -12.50 3.46 -19.22
C CYS A 86 -11.03 3.53 -19.66
N ALA A 87 -10.69 2.88 -20.78
CA ALA A 87 -9.31 2.77 -21.24
C ALA A 87 -8.65 4.15 -21.45
N GLU A 88 -9.38 5.09 -22.06
CA GLU A 88 -8.90 6.45 -22.28
C GLU A 88 -8.68 7.22 -20.96
N GLY A 89 -9.57 7.05 -19.98
CA GLY A 89 -9.42 7.66 -18.66
C GLY A 89 -8.20 7.12 -17.91
N THR A 90 -7.92 5.82 -17.99
CA THR A 90 -6.71 5.23 -17.40
C THR A 90 -5.44 5.82 -18.02
N ILE A 91 -5.39 5.95 -19.36
CA ILE A 91 -4.25 6.56 -20.07
C ILE A 91 -4.05 8.00 -19.62
N VAL A 92 -5.11 8.82 -19.66
CA VAL A 92 -5.03 10.24 -19.28
C VAL A 92 -4.60 10.40 -17.82
N LYS A 93 -5.15 9.58 -16.92
CA LYS A 93 -4.78 9.59 -15.49
C LYS A 93 -3.30 9.31 -15.29
N ASP A 94 -2.75 8.30 -15.97
CA ASP A 94 -1.33 7.97 -15.87
C ASP A 94 -0.42 9.04 -16.50
N MET A 95 -0.82 9.62 -17.63
CA MET A 95 -0.08 10.72 -18.25
C MET A 95 -0.07 11.96 -17.37
N VAL A 96 -1.21 12.34 -16.80
CA VAL A 96 -1.31 13.45 -15.84
C VAL A 96 -0.48 13.18 -14.59
N ARG A 97 -0.56 11.97 -14.03
CA ARG A 97 0.22 11.53 -12.87
C ARG A 97 1.72 11.68 -13.14
N THR A 98 2.20 11.13 -14.25
CA THR A 98 3.60 11.19 -14.67
C THR A 98 4.05 12.64 -14.88
N PHE A 99 3.26 13.43 -15.61
CA PHE A 99 3.52 14.84 -15.85
C PHE A 99 3.72 15.63 -14.55
N LEU A 100 2.84 15.42 -13.56
CA LEU A 100 2.91 16.07 -12.25
C LEU A 100 4.11 15.57 -11.43
N HIS A 101 4.39 14.26 -11.39
CA HIS A 101 5.54 13.72 -10.66
C HIS A 101 6.89 14.19 -11.19
N GLU A 102 7.01 14.43 -12.49
CA GLU A 102 8.26 14.95 -13.09
C GLU A 102 8.51 16.42 -12.75
N ARG A 103 7.45 17.18 -12.41
CA ARG A 103 7.50 18.63 -12.24
C ARG A 103 7.24 19.11 -10.82
N THR A 104 6.78 18.21 -9.94
CA THR A 104 6.39 18.53 -8.57
C THR A 104 6.78 17.42 -7.60
N ASP A 105 6.97 17.79 -6.34
CA ASP A 105 7.16 16.85 -5.23
C ASP A 105 5.89 16.74 -4.35
N ILE A 106 4.73 17.11 -4.88
CA ILE A 106 3.48 16.97 -4.14
C ILE A 106 3.03 15.50 -4.17
N PRO A 107 2.49 14.96 -3.08
CA PRO A 107 1.89 13.63 -3.07
C PRO A 107 0.63 13.61 -3.95
N ILE A 108 0.47 12.51 -4.69
CA ILE A 108 -0.62 12.30 -5.65
C ILE A 108 -1.35 11.01 -5.28
N ILE A 109 -2.66 11.11 -5.01
CA ILE A 109 -3.54 9.94 -4.94
C ILE A 109 -4.08 9.69 -6.34
N VAL A 110 -4.05 8.43 -6.75
CA VAL A 110 -4.71 7.96 -7.97
C VAL A 110 -5.85 7.05 -7.58
N TYR A 111 -7.07 7.35 -8.04
CA TYR A 111 -8.23 6.52 -7.77
C TYR A 111 -9.15 6.42 -8.98
N SER A 112 -9.54 5.19 -9.33
CA SER A 112 -10.54 4.92 -10.37
C SER A 112 -11.68 4.13 -9.77
N ASN A 113 -12.90 4.65 -9.91
CA ASN A 113 -14.09 3.96 -9.40
C ASN A 113 -14.44 2.79 -10.33
N VAL A 114 -14.48 1.57 -9.81
CA VAL A 114 -15.10 0.41 -10.50
C VAL A 114 -16.29 -0.14 -9.72
N GLU A 115 -16.32 0.10 -8.41
CA GLU A 115 -17.34 -0.35 -7.47
C GLU A 115 -17.79 0.81 -6.59
N LYS A 116 -18.84 0.61 -5.78
CA LYS A 116 -19.27 1.61 -4.79
C LYS A 116 -18.18 1.74 -3.71
N PRO A 117 -17.52 2.90 -3.56
CA PRO A 117 -16.46 3.05 -2.57
C PRO A 117 -17.00 2.91 -1.17
N LYS A 118 -16.21 2.31 -0.29
CA LYS A 118 -16.46 2.33 1.15
C LYS A 118 -15.82 3.58 1.74
N GLU A 119 -16.54 4.26 2.62
CA GLU A 119 -16.06 5.47 3.30
C GLU A 119 -14.68 5.27 3.94
N ILE A 120 -14.49 4.17 4.67
CA ILE A 120 -13.22 3.86 5.35
C ILE A 120 -12.03 3.81 4.38
N GLU A 121 -12.27 3.40 3.14
CA GLU A 121 -11.24 3.25 2.12
C GLU A 121 -10.81 4.59 1.54
N LEU A 122 -11.77 5.49 1.32
CA LEU A 122 -11.51 6.86 0.91
C LEU A 122 -10.85 7.64 2.06
N TYR A 123 -11.33 7.42 3.29
CA TYR A 123 -10.77 8.04 4.49
C TYR A 123 -9.29 7.70 4.63
N SER A 124 -8.90 6.42 4.55
CA SER A 124 -7.49 6.01 4.64
C SER A 124 -6.61 6.66 3.56
N ARG A 125 -7.13 6.83 2.33
CA ARG A 125 -6.38 7.51 1.26
C ARG A 125 -6.15 8.98 1.58
N PHE A 126 -7.21 9.70 1.97
CA PHE A 126 -7.12 11.12 2.29
C PHE A 126 -6.25 11.37 3.52
N GLU A 127 -6.32 10.48 4.51
CA GLU A 127 -5.48 10.54 5.69
C GLU A 127 -3.99 10.33 5.37
N ALA A 128 -3.67 9.37 4.49
CA ALA A 128 -2.32 9.18 3.97
C ALA A 128 -1.83 10.43 3.25
N LEU A 129 -2.65 11.00 2.36
CA LEU A 129 -2.29 12.24 1.67
C LEU A 129 -2.05 13.41 2.64
N LYS A 130 -2.93 13.60 3.64
CA LYS A 130 -2.71 14.60 4.68
C LYS A 130 -1.40 14.37 5.42
N THR A 131 -1.07 13.13 5.74
CA THR A 131 0.16 12.76 6.43
C THR A 131 1.38 13.12 5.59
N LEU A 132 1.39 12.75 4.31
CA LEU A 132 2.46 13.09 3.37
C LEU A 132 2.69 14.59 3.23
N ILE A 133 1.62 15.39 3.32
CA ILE A 133 1.70 16.85 3.24
C ILE A 133 2.17 17.47 4.55
N THR A 134 1.54 17.10 5.67
CA THR A 134 1.70 17.80 6.96
C THR A 134 2.85 17.28 7.81
N ARG A 135 3.30 16.04 7.57
CA ARG A 135 4.36 15.38 8.33
C ARG A 135 5.66 15.19 7.55
N LYS A 136 5.89 15.95 6.47
CA LYS A 136 7.07 15.82 5.61
C LYS A 136 8.41 15.80 6.39
N ALA A 137 8.57 16.66 7.38
CA ALA A 137 9.78 16.69 8.23
C ALA A 137 10.02 15.37 8.98
N LEU A 138 8.95 14.78 9.53
CA LEU A 138 9.00 13.49 10.20
C LEU A 138 9.35 12.36 9.22
N LEU A 139 8.73 12.38 8.04
CA LEU A 139 8.93 11.38 6.99
C LEU A 139 10.31 11.45 6.33
N MET A 140 11.03 12.58 6.42
CA MET A 140 12.42 12.69 5.95
C MET A 140 13.42 11.97 6.86
N ARG A 141 13.02 11.45 8.02
CA ARG A 141 13.93 10.73 8.89
C ARG A 141 14.47 9.46 8.20
N GLU A 142 15.79 9.33 8.15
CA GLU A 142 16.47 8.20 7.53
C GLU A 142 16.95 7.16 8.54
N LYS A 143 17.01 7.51 9.83
CA LYS A 143 17.56 6.67 10.89
C LYS A 143 16.65 6.66 12.11
N GLN A 144 16.60 5.54 12.80
CA GLN A 144 16.05 5.39 14.13
C GLN A 144 17.17 5.65 15.15
N GLU A 145 16.90 6.50 16.15
CA GLU A 145 17.81 6.87 17.24
C GLU A 145 17.13 6.59 18.58
N GLY A 146 17.91 6.27 19.62
CA GLY A 146 17.37 5.92 20.94
C GLY A 146 16.73 4.53 20.96
N VAL A 147 15.94 4.24 22.00
CA VAL A 147 15.20 2.99 22.17
C VAL A 147 13.71 3.25 21.93
N THR A 148 13.18 2.79 20.82
CA THR A 148 11.77 3.05 20.44
C THR A 148 11.01 1.78 20.14
N ILE A 149 9.71 1.82 20.38
CA ILE A 149 8.80 0.72 20.04
C ILE A 149 7.88 1.12 18.91
N GLY A 150 7.75 0.24 17.93
CA GLY A 150 6.78 0.36 16.85
C GLY A 150 5.77 -0.76 16.91
N ILE A 151 4.48 -0.43 16.90
CA ILE A 151 3.37 -1.37 16.87
C ILE A 151 2.63 -1.25 15.54
N ASP A 152 2.47 -2.35 14.83
CA ASP A 152 1.55 -2.48 13.68
C ASP A 152 0.39 -3.40 14.08
N SER A 153 -0.74 -2.80 14.44
CA SER A 153 -1.98 -3.51 14.78
C SER A 153 -2.80 -3.79 13.51
N GLY A 154 -2.38 -4.81 12.76
CA GLY A 154 -3.01 -5.21 11.51
C GLY A 154 -4.35 -5.95 11.71
N SER A 155 -5.07 -6.18 10.62
CA SER A 155 -6.35 -6.93 10.65
C SER A 155 -6.21 -8.43 10.92
N SER A 156 -5.01 -8.98 10.79
CA SER A 156 -4.75 -10.42 10.93
C SER A 156 -3.59 -10.74 11.85
N MET A 157 -2.59 -9.87 11.90
CA MET A 157 -1.40 -10.03 12.74
C MET A 157 -1.06 -8.67 13.36
N THR A 158 -0.83 -8.67 14.67
CA THR A 158 -0.29 -7.55 15.44
C THR A 158 1.22 -7.78 15.58
N LYS A 159 2.02 -6.82 15.15
CA LYS A 159 3.49 -6.89 15.16
C LYS A 159 4.00 -5.81 16.10
N VAL A 160 4.99 -6.15 16.91
CA VAL A 160 5.72 -5.16 17.70
C VAL A 160 7.21 -5.36 17.48
N VAL A 161 7.94 -4.27 17.35
CA VAL A 161 9.40 -4.26 17.31
C VAL A 161 9.95 -3.28 18.33
N VAL A 162 11.09 -3.64 18.91
CA VAL A 162 11.94 -2.76 19.71
C VAL A 162 13.18 -2.48 18.88
N MET A 163 13.47 -1.19 18.66
CA MET A 163 14.65 -0.77 17.92
C MET A 163 15.57 0.08 18.79
N LYS A 164 16.88 -0.09 18.59
CA LYS A 164 17.94 0.71 19.19
C LYS A 164 18.99 1.04 18.14
N GLU A 165 19.18 2.32 17.84
CA GLU A 165 20.20 2.79 16.88
C GLU A 165 20.13 2.12 15.48
N ASN A 166 18.91 1.97 14.92
CA ASN A 166 18.58 1.21 13.71
C ASN A 166 18.65 -0.32 13.82
N GLU A 167 19.12 -0.86 14.94
CA GLU A 167 19.13 -2.30 15.16
C GLU A 167 17.82 -2.76 15.77
N LEU A 168 17.29 -3.85 15.25
CA LEU A 168 16.11 -4.48 15.81
C LEU A 168 16.56 -5.42 16.93
N ILE A 169 16.28 -5.03 18.18
CA ILE A 169 16.73 -5.75 19.39
C ILE A 169 15.64 -6.65 19.97
N GLY A 170 14.40 -6.51 19.52
CA GLY A 170 13.30 -7.44 19.81
C GLY A 170 12.22 -7.34 18.74
N HIS A 171 11.61 -8.47 18.38
CA HIS A 171 10.50 -8.52 17.43
C HIS A 171 9.58 -9.70 17.74
N GLU A 172 8.27 -9.46 17.68
CA GLU A 172 7.29 -10.52 17.81
C GLU A 172 6.02 -10.14 17.03
N TRP A 173 5.29 -11.14 16.56
CA TRP A 173 3.96 -10.94 15.99
C TRP A 173 3.01 -12.08 16.35
N LEU A 174 1.74 -11.75 16.57
CA LEU A 174 0.71 -12.73 16.91
C LEU A 174 -0.56 -12.46 16.11
N PRO A 175 -1.41 -13.49 15.92
CA PRO A 175 -2.73 -13.30 15.34
C PRO A 175 -3.52 -12.23 16.09
N THR A 176 -4.07 -11.26 15.35
CA THR A 176 -4.94 -10.23 15.92
C THR A 176 -6.31 -10.84 16.17
N THR A 177 -6.70 -10.90 17.45
CA THR A 177 -8.05 -11.35 17.84
C THR A 177 -8.83 -10.19 18.42
N ASP A 178 -8.24 -9.54 19.43
CA ASP A 178 -8.65 -8.24 19.95
C ASP A 178 -7.44 -7.30 19.85
N PRO A 179 -7.54 -6.13 19.20
CA PRO A 179 -6.39 -5.26 18.95
C PRO A 179 -5.60 -4.87 20.20
N ILE A 180 -6.29 -4.58 21.31
CA ILE A 180 -5.68 -4.14 22.56
C ILE A 180 -4.97 -5.31 23.22
N ARG A 181 -5.69 -6.42 23.44
CA ARG A 181 -5.13 -7.61 24.07
C ARG A 181 -3.97 -8.18 23.26
N SER A 182 -4.10 -8.26 21.93
CA SER A 182 -3.01 -8.71 21.07
C SER A 182 -1.81 -7.77 21.14
N ALA A 183 -2.01 -6.46 21.22
CA ALA A 183 -0.89 -5.51 21.40
C ALA A 183 -0.18 -5.72 22.75
N ASP A 184 -0.92 -5.86 23.85
CA ASP A 184 -0.36 -6.10 25.19
C ASP A 184 0.43 -7.42 25.24
N GLU A 185 -0.13 -8.50 24.70
CA GLU A 185 0.52 -9.83 24.68
C GLU A 185 1.82 -9.82 23.84
N VAL A 186 1.84 -9.12 22.70
CA VAL A 186 3.05 -9.01 21.87
C VAL A 186 4.08 -8.09 22.53
N MET A 187 3.63 -6.98 23.12
CA MET A 187 4.48 -6.03 23.83
C MET A 187 5.24 -6.71 24.98
N GLU A 188 4.56 -7.49 25.82
CA GLU A 188 5.19 -8.21 26.93
C GLU A 188 6.30 -9.15 26.43
N LYS A 189 6.01 -9.93 25.38
CA LYS A 189 6.98 -10.86 24.79
C LYS A 189 8.18 -10.14 24.20
N VAL A 190 7.95 -9.06 23.47
CA VAL A 190 9.03 -8.37 22.77
C VAL A 190 9.95 -7.61 23.73
N MET A 191 9.41 -7.01 24.80
CA MET A 191 10.23 -6.35 25.82
C MET A 191 11.11 -7.36 26.56
N LYS A 192 10.56 -8.56 26.84
CA LYS A 192 11.30 -9.66 27.45
C LYS A 192 12.40 -10.18 26.52
N ASP A 193 12.11 -10.36 25.23
CA ASP A 193 13.08 -10.79 24.21
C ASP A 193 14.21 -9.78 24.06
N ALA A 194 13.87 -8.48 24.00
CA ALA A 194 14.84 -7.38 23.96
C ALA A 194 15.62 -7.19 25.26
N GLY A 195 15.16 -7.76 26.38
CA GLY A 195 15.79 -7.63 27.68
C GLY A 195 15.76 -6.22 28.26
N ILE A 196 14.76 -5.41 27.89
CA ILE A 196 14.59 -4.03 28.33
C ILE A 196 13.39 -3.85 29.25
N SER A 197 13.40 -2.78 30.04
CA SER A 197 12.27 -2.32 30.84
C SER A 197 11.55 -1.13 30.18
N GLU A 198 10.30 -0.90 30.56
CA GLU A 198 9.51 0.26 30.07
C GLU A 198 10.21 1.61 30.29
N LYS A 199 11.05 1.72 31.33
CA LYS A 199 11.79 2.96 31.64
C LYS A 199 12.91 3.28 30.66
N GLU A 200 13.31 2.31 29.85
CA GLU A 200 14.34 2.46 28.82
C GLU A 200 13.73 2.81 27.47
N VAL A 201 12.41 2.80 27.33
CA VAL A 201 11.72 3.14 26.09
C VAL A 201 11.54 4.65 26.01
N ASP A 202 12.15 5.26 24.99
CA ASP A 202 12.09 6.70 24.76
C ASP A 202 10.74 7.12 24.18
N ALA A 203 10.17 6.32 23.25
CA ALA A 203 8.87 6.61 22.66
C ALA A 203 8.23 5.36 22.02
N ILE A 204 6.89 5.38 21.92
CA ILE A 204 6.07 4.32 21.34
C ILE A 204 5.19 4.87 20.23
N GLY A 205 5.29 4.28 19.04
CA GLY A 205 4.46 4.61 17.89
C GLY A 205 3.54 3.46 17.49
N VAL A 206 2.36 3.79 16.95
CA VAL A 206 1.36 2.82 16.52
C VAL A 206 0.87 3.11 15.09
N THR A 207 0.77 2.05 14.31
CA THR A 207 0.13 2.01 12.98
C THR A 207 -0.78 0.77 12.86
N GLY A 208 -1.37 0.57 11.69
CA GLY A 208 -2.27 -0.55 11.42
C GLY A 208 -3.75 -0.18 11.49
N HIS A 209 -4.62 -1.15 11.17
CA HIS A 209 -6.07 -0.98 11.21
C HIS A 209 -6.61 -0.75 12.64
N GLY A 210 -5.99 -1.40 13.64
CA GLY A 210 -6.37 -1.29 15.05
C GLY A 210 -5.71 -0.13 15.79
N ARG A 211 -4.99 0.75 15.08
CA ARG A 211 -4.09 1.74 15.70
C ARG A 211 -4.78 2.74 16.62
N GLU A 212 -6.01 3.17 16.31
CA GLU A 212 -6.71 4.17 17.14
C GLU A 212 -6.99 3.61 18.55
N LEU A 213 -7.51 2.39 18.62
CA LEU A 213 -7.79 1.69 19.88
C LEU A 213 -6.52 1.43 20.69
N VAL A 214 -5.47 0.94 20.01
CA VAL A 214 -4.20 0.61 20.66
C VAL A 214 -3.48 1.88 21.13
N SER A 215 -3.47 2.93 20.30
CA SER A 215 -2.85 4.22 20.62
C SER A 215 -3.50 4.88 21.83
N GLU A 216 -4.82 4.84 21.95
CA GLU A 216 -5.53 5.39 23.11
C GLU A 216 -5.24 4.58 24.39
N HIS A 217 -5.24 3.25 24.28
CA HIS A 217 -4.98 2.35 25.40
C HIS A 217 -3.58 2.54 26.00
N ILE A 218 -2.55 2.57 25.16
CA ILE A 218 -1.14 2.67 25.61
C ILE A 218 -0.64 4.11 25.69
N LYS A 219 -1.47 5.10 25.31
CA LYS A 219 -1.09 6.52 25.18
C LYS A 219 0.16 6.72 24.32
N ALA A 220 0.12 6.15 23.11
CA ALA A 220 1.25 6.22 22.18
C ALA A 220 1.61 7.67 21.82
N ASP A 221 2.91 7.94 21.68
CA ASP A 221 3.47 9.25 21.35
C ASP A 221 3.17 9.65 19.89
N LEU A 222 3.02 8.65 19.02
CA LEU A 222 2.75 8.85 17.61
C LEU A 222 1.80 7.80 17.05
N ASN A 223 0.74 8.26 16.39
CA ASN A 223 -0.21 7.42 15.65
C ASN A 223 -0.22 7.88 14.19
N LEU A 224 0.13 6.98 13.26
CA LEU A 224 0.19 7.26 11.83
C LEU A 224 -0.39 6.12 10.99
N GLU A 225 -0.89 6.50 9.81
CA GLU A 225 -1.43 5.57 8.83
C GLU A 225 -0.36 4.70 8.14
N GLU A 226 -0.76 3.53 7.64
CA GLU A 226 0.15 2.48 7.20
C GLU A 226 0.97 2.81 5.95
N VAL A 227 0.47 3.59 4.99
CA VAL A 227 1.17 3.88 3.72
C VAL A 227 2.49 4.58 3.97
N SER A 228 2.45 5.69 4.72
CA SER A 228 3.64 6.47 5.07
C SER A 228 4.61 5.65 5.92
N VAL A 229 4.07 4.86 6.85
CA VAL A 229 4.85 4.06 7.79
C VAL A 229 5.53 2.87 7.09
N VAL A 230 4.80 2.11 6.28
CA VAL A 230 5.32 0.97 5.52
C VAL A 230 6.35 1.42 4.49
N SER A 231 6.15 2.56 3.81
CA SER A 231 7.15 3.14 2.92
C SER A 231 8.48 3.39 3.66
N LYS A 232 8.40 3.96 4.88
CA LYS A 232 9.58 4.21 5.70
C LYS A 232 10.27 2.91 6.13
N GLY A 233 9.51 1.94 6.63
CA GLY A 233 10.06 0.67 7.09
C GLY A 233 10.65 -0.16 5.96
N ALA A 234 10.00 -0.21 4.79
CA ALA A 234 10.54 -0.86 3.60
C ALA A 234 11.85 -0.22 3.14
N ALA A 235 11.94 1.12 3.16
CA ALA A 235 13.17 1.84 2.85
C ALA A 235 14.30 1.49 3.82
N LEU A 236 14.02 1.43 5.13
CA LEU A 236 15.02 1.10 6.14
C LEU A 236 15.51 -0.35 6.01
N LEU A 237 14.58 -1.31 5.97
CA LEU A 237 14.88 -2.74 5.88
C LEU A 237 15.63 -3.11 4.61
N ALA A 238 15.36 -2.41 3.49
CA ALA A 238 16.04 -2.67 2.21
C ALA A 238 17.29 -1.79 1.99
N GLY A 239 17.61 -0.85 2.89
CA GLY A 239 18.70 0.12 2.70
C GLY A 239 18.47 1.06 1.52
N ARG A 240 17.21 1.44 1.25
CA ARG A 240 16.75 2.24 0.10
C ARG A 240 16.16 3.59 0.52
N HIS A 241 16.93 4.37 1.26
CA HIS A 241 16.56 5.73 1.68
C HIS A 241 16.71 6.80 0.60
N LYS A 242 17.31 6.47 -0.55
CA LYS A 242 17.58 7.42 -1.63
C LYS A 242 17.13 6.90 -2.97
N GLY A 243 16.58 7.78 -3.79
CA GLY A 243 16.07 7.47 -5.12
C GLY A 243 14.65 6.89 -5.10
N GLU A 244 14.21 6.44 -6.26
CA GLU A 244 12.88 5.86 -6.45
C GLU A 244 12.88 4.37 -6.13
N ALA A 245 11.75 3.86 -5.63
CA ALA A 245 11.50 2.45 -5.44
C ALA A 245 9.99 2.17 -5.42
N THR A 246 9.60 0.95 -5.76
CA THR A 246 8.23 0.47 -5.63
C THR A 246 8.14 -0.53 -4.50
N VAL A 247 7.24 -0.30 -3.54
CA VAL A 247 6.94 -1.21 -2.45
C VAL A 247 5.63 -1.94 -2.76
N ILE A 248 5.68 -3.27 -2.77
CA ILE A 248 4.52 -4.15 -2.73
C ILE A 248 4.38 -4.58 -1.27
N ASP A 249 3.25 -4.31 -0.64
CA ASP A 249 2.92 -4.79 0.71
C ASP A 249 1.68 -5.67 0.62
N ILE A 250 1.80 -6.95 0.98
CA ILE A 250 0.65 -7.87 1.01
C ILE A 250 0.54 -8.47 2.40
N GLY A 251 -0.53 -8.06 3.09
CA GLY A 251 -0.90 -8.55 4.40
C GLY A 251 -1.92 -9.71 4.34
N GLY A 252 -2.57 -9.95 5.48
CA GLY A 252 -3.59 -10.99 5.60
C GLY A 252 -4.87 -10.69 4.82
N MET A 253 -5.30 -9.42 4.77
CA MET A 253 -6.55 -9.01 4.13
C MET A 253 -6.40 -7.86 3.13
N ASN A 254 -5.38 -7.01 3.29
CA ASN A 254 -5.15 -5.87 2.40
C ASN A 254 -3.85 -6.03 1.60
N ASN A 255 -3.75 -5.26 0.53
CA ASN A 255 -2.54 -5.08 -0.25
C ASN A 255 -2.34 -3.61 -0.61
N LYS A 256 -1.08 -3.21 -0.73
CA LYS A 256 -0.68 -1.83 -1.04
C LYS A 256 0.41 -1.88 -2.09
N LEU A 257 0.32 -0.97 -3.05
CA LEU A 257 1.38 -0.71 -4.01
C LEU A 257 1.77 0.75 -3.82
N ILE A 258 3.02 1.00 -3.44
CA ILE A 258 3.50 2.33 -3.07
C ILE A 258 4.69 2.67 -3.96
N LEU A 259 4.59 3.75 -4.72
CA LEU A 259 5.74 4.38 -5.32
C LEU A 259 6.31 5.37 -4.31
N MET A 260 7.60 5.25 -4.02
CA MET A 260 8.29 6.13 -3.09
C MET A 260 9.54 6.75 -3.71
N ARG A 261 9.89 7.93 -3.20
CA ARG A 261 11.14 8.63 -3.47
C ARG A 261 11.77 8.99 -2.13
N ASP A 262 13.04 8.64 -1.96
CA ASP A 262 13.80 8.89 -0.73
C ASP A 262 13.12 8.34 0.55
N GLY A 263 12.47 7.18 0.42
CA GLY A 263 11.73 6.52 1.50
C GLY A 263 10.45 7.25 1.95
N ILE A 264 9.90 8.12 1.10
CA ILE A 264 8.62 8.81 1.29
C ILE A 264 7.69 8.43 0.14
N ALA A 265 6.46 8.02 0.44
CA ALA A 265 5.47 7.70 -0.58
C ALA A 265 5.12 8.96 -1.41
N THR A 266 5.09 8.81 -2.74
CA THR A 266 4.72 9.87 -3.68
C THR A 266 3.39 9.56 -4.36
N SER A 267 3.13 8.28 -4.62
CA SER A 267 1.87 7.75 -5.16
C SER A 267 1.61 6.36 -4.59
N PHE A 268 0.35 5.98 -4.44
CA PHE A 268 0.00 4.67 -3.93
C PHE A 268 -1.37 4.22 -4.42
N SER A 269 -1.53 2.90 -4.48
CA SER A 269 -2.79 2.22 -4.66
C SER A 269 -3.03 1.31 -3.45
N LEU A 270 -4.26 1.28 -2.96
CA LEU A 270 -4.71 0.42 -1.87
C LEU A 270 -5.75 -0.55 -2.45
N GLY A 271 -5.60 -1.83 -2.16
CA GLY A 271 -6.56 -2.87 -2.53
C GLY A 271 -6.90 -3.79 -1.35
N GLY A 272 -7.59 -4.90 -1.66
CA GLY A 272 -7.94 -5.92 -0.67
C GLY A 272 -9.34 -5.81 -0.03
N ILE A 273 -10.34 -5.38 -0.80
CA ILE A 273 -11.75 -5.53 -0.36
C ILE A 273 -12.17 -7.01 -0.34
N CYS A 274 -11.59 -7.83 -1.23
CA CYS A 274 -11.82 -9.26 -1.34
C CYS A 274 -10.53 -10.01 -1.01
N GLY A 275 -10.55 -10.95 -0.06
CA GLY A 275 -9.36 -11.68 0.38
C GLY A 275 -8.77 -12.66 -0.66
N GLY A 276 -9.22 -12.62 -1.93
CA GLY A 276 -8.66 -13.44 -3.02
C GLY A 276 -7.21 -13.10 -3.33
N SER A 277 -6.79 -11.84 -3.17
CA SER A 277 -5.44 -11.34 -3.43
C SER A 277 -4.63 -11.08 -2.15
N SER A 278 -4.85 -11.87 -1.09
CA SER A 278 -4.23 -11.64 0.21
C SER A 278 -3.75 -12.93 0.86
N GLY A 279 -3.02 -12.79 1.98
CA GLY A 279 -2.53 -13.94 2.76
C GLY A 279 -3.64 -14.89 3.21
N ARG A 280 -4.87 -14.40 3.42
CA ARG A 280 -6.01 -15.23 3.82
C ARG A 280 -6.39 -16.27 2.76
N PHE A 281 -6.32 -15.94 1.47
CA PHE A 281 -6.55 -16.93 0.42
C PHE A 281 -5.46 -18.01 0.45
N LEU A 282 -4.19 -17.62 0.61
CA LEU A 282 -3.06 -18.53 0.67
C LEU A 282 -3.12 -19.45 1.91
N GLU A 283 -3.60 -18.93 3.05
CA GLU A 283 -3.84 -19.72 4.27
C GLU A 283 -4.91 -20.80 4.05
N VAL A 284 -6.05 -20.44 3.44
CA VAL A 284 -7.11 -21.43 3.15
C VAL A 284 -6.63 -22.44 2.09
N ALA A 285 -5.87 -21.97 1.09
CA ALA A 285 -5.27 -22.83 0.08
C ALA A 285 -4.25 -23.80 0.68
N SER A 286 -3.41 -23.37 1.63
CA SER A 286 -2.40 -24.22 2.26
C SER A 286 -3.05 -25.36 3.04
N HIS A 287 -4.12 -25.09 3.79
CA HIS A 287 -4.89 -26.13 4.48
C HIS A 287 -5.51 -27.15 3.51
N ARG A 288 -6.05 -26.72 2.37
CA ARG A 288 -6.56 -27.64 1.33
C ARG A 288 -5.46 -28.47 0.68
N LEU A 289 -4.26 -27.92 0.64
CA LEU A 289 -3.05 -28.58 0.19
C LEU A 289 -2.35 -29.36 1.29
N ASP A 290 -2.95 -29.52 2.48
CA ASP A 290 -2.40 -30.28 3.60
C ASP A 290 -0.96 -29.87 3.97
N VAL A 291 -0.73 -28.55 4.05
CA VAL A 291 0.51 -27.93 4.53
C VAL A 291 0.20 -26.68 5.36
N ASP A 292 1.10 -26.33 6.28
CA ASP A 292 1.10 -25.01 6.91
C ASP A 292 1.44 -23.91 5.89
N ILE A 293 0.99 -22.68 6.16
CA ILE A 293 1.25 -21.53 5.28
C ILE A 293 2.75 -21.28 5.07
N SER A 294 3.59 -21.55 6.08
CA SER A 294 5.05 -21.47 6.00
C SER A 294 5.65 -22.52 5.04
N GLY A 295 4.97 -23.65 4.83
CA GLY A 295 5.36 -24.70 3.88
C GLY A 295 4.83 -24.48 2.47
N LEU A 296 3.87 -23.56 2.26
CA LEU A 296 3.21 -23.34 0.97
C LEU A 296 4.21 -22.88 -0.10
N GLY A 297 5.10 -21.95 0.23
CA GLY A 297 6.12 -21.44 -0.69
C GLY A 297 7.02 -22.56 -1.20
N GLN A 298 7.56 -23.37 -0.28
CA GLN A 298 8.43 -24.51 -0.61
C GLN A 298 7.71 -25.57 -1.47
N LEU A 299 6.41 -25.78 -1.23
CA LEU A 299 5.60 -26.65 -2.06
C LEU A 299 5.44 -26.08 -3.48
N ALA A 300 5.14 -24.78 -3.61
CA ALA A 300 5.02 -24.09 -4.89
C ALA A 300 6.35 -24.07 -5.69
N MET A 301 7.49 -24.02 -5.00
CA MET A 301 8.82 -24.06 -5.62
C MET A 301 9.18 -25.43 -6.22
N LYS A 302 8.52 -26.51 -5.81
CA LYS A 302 8.71 -27.85 -6.38
C LYS A 302 8.01 -28.05 -7.72
N SER A 303 7.09 -27.16 -8.10
CA SER A 303 6.38 -27.24 -9.38
C SER A 303 7.38 -27.19 -10.54
N LYS A 304 7.21 -28.13 -11.48
CA LYS A 304 7.99 -28.20 -12.74
C LYS A 304 7.17 -27.81 -13.96
N ALA A 305 5.95 -27.31 -13.74
CA ALA A 305 5.05 -26.92 -14.81
C ALA A 305 5.69 -25.79 -15.64
N LYS A 306 5.88 -26.03 -16.95
CA LYS A 306 6.33 -25.00 -17.89
C LYS A 306 5.25 -23.93 -18.02
N LYS A 307 5.63 -22.68 -18.34
CA LYS A 307 4.68 -21.54 -18.40
C LYS A 307 3.38 -21.82 -19.17
N LYS A 308 3.46 -22.57 -20.28
CA LYS A 308 2.30 -22.93 -21.14
C LYS A 308 1.40 -24.07 -20.62
N ALA A 309 1.82 -24.77 -19.56
CA ALA A 309 1.11 -25.90 -18.96
C ALA A 309 0.76 -25.63 -17.49
N LYS A 310 0.90 -24.37 -17.05
CA LYS A 310 0.51 -23.96 -15.71
C LYS A 310 -1.03 -24.01 -15.62
N PHE A 311 -1.53 -24.59 -14.55
CA PHE A 311 -2.95 -24.54 -14.22
C PHE A 311 -3.28 -23.13 -13.71
N ASP A 312 -4.41 -22.59 -14.16
CA ASP A 312 -4.88 -21.26 -13.76
C ASP A 312 -6.10 -21.38 -12.86
N LEU A 313 -6.11 -20.59 -11.78
CA LEU A 313 -7.20 -20.53 -10.82
C LEU A 313 -8.09 -19.34 -11.14
N GLN A 314 -9.40 -19.57 -11.27
CA GLN A 314 -10.38 -18.48 -11.29
C GLN A 314 -10.50 -17.89 -9.89
N SER A 315 -9.82 -16.78 -9.63
CA SER A 315 -9.45 -16.40 -8.27
C SER A 315 -9.83 -14.99 -7.83
N TYR A 316 -10.48 -14.19 -8.68
CA TYR A 316 -11.00 -12.86 -8.28
C TYR A 316 -11.84 -12.92 -6.99
N CYS A 317 -12.56 -14.03 -6.79
CA CYS A 317 -13.22 -14.37 -5.53
C CYS A 317 -12.51 -15.54 -4.85
N MET A 318 -12.14 -15.38 -3.58
CA MET A 318 -11.53 -16.43 -2.75
C MET A 318 -12.35 -17.73 -2.78
N VAL A 319 -13.68 -17.65 -2.72
CA VAL A 319 -14.57 -18.83 -2.72
C VAL A 319 -14.43 -19.64 -4.01
N PHE A 320 -14.47 -18.97 -5.17
CA PHE A 320 -14.30 -19.63 -6.47
C PHE A 320 -12.87 -20.10 -6.70
N GLY A 321 -11.88 -19.37 -6.18
CA GLY A 321 -10.47 -19.78 -6.20
C GLY A 321 -10.27 -21.10 -5.44
N ILE A 322 -10.81 -21.20 -4.23
CA ILE A 322 -10.72 -22.43 -3.42
C ILE A 322 -11.55 -23.57 -4.05
N GLN A 323 -12.71 -23.27 -4.62
CA GLN A 323 -13.48 -24.29 -5.36
C GLN A 323 -12.67 -24.84 -6.55
N SER A 324 -12.05 -23.96 -7.35
CA SER A 324 -11.21 -24.34 -8.49
C SER A 324 -10.00 -25.17 -8.04
N LEU A 325 -9.39 -24.80 -6.90
CA LEU A 325 -8.31 -25.54 -6.27
C LEU A 325 -8.74 -26.98 -5.90
N VAL A 326 -9.91 -27.14 -5.30
CA VAL A 326 -10.44 -28.47 -4.94
C VAL A 326 -10.71 -29.32 -6.18
N VAL A 327 -11.29 -28.73 -7.23
CA VAL A 327 -11.53 -29.44 -8.50
C VAL A 327 -10.22 -29.88 -9.16
N ALA A 328 -9.18 -29.04 -9.10
CA ALA A 328 -7.85 -29.37 -9.62
C ALA A 328 -7.25 -30.60 -8.94
N LEU A 329 -7.28 -30.62 -7.61
CA LEU A 329 -6.80 -31.76 -6.81
C LEU A 329 -7.61 -33.03 -7.10
N ALA A 330 -8.94 -32.93 -7.17
CA ALA A 330 -9.81 -34.06 -7.51
C ALA A 330 -9.57 -34.61 -8.92
N SER A 331 -9.11 -33.74 -9.85
CA SER A 331 -8.75 -34.11 -11.22
C SER A 331 -7.33 -34.69 -11.35
N GLY A 332 -6.62 -34.86 -10.23
CA GLY A 332 -5.28 -35.46 -10.20
C GLY A 332 -4.12 -34.50 -10.50
N ILE A 333 -4.36 -33.18 -10.50
CA ILE A 333 -3.28 -32.19 -10.60
C ILE A 333 -2.42 -32.28 -9.34
N LYS A 334 -1.09 -32.23 -9.52
CA LYS A 334 -0.15 -32.38 -8.42
C LYS A 334 -0.24 -31.20 -7.45
N ARG A 335 -0.03 -31.48 -6.16
CA ARG A 335 -0.10 -30.49 -5.07
C ARG A 335 0.87 -29.32 -5.31
N GLU A 336 2.09 -29.58 -5.78
CA GLU A 336 3.08 -28.55 -6.08
C GLU A 336 2.63 -27.59 -7.20
N ASP A 337 1.94 -28.10 -8.22
CA ASP A 337 1.45 -27.29 -9.33
C ASP A 337 0.25 -26.44 -8.90
N VAL A 338 -0.61 -27.00 -8.05
CA VAL A 338 -1.75 -26.27 -7.45
C VAL A 338 -1.25 -25.19 -6.48
N ALA A 339 -0.21 -25.46 -5.68
CA ALA A 339 0.41 -24.47 -4.80
C ALA A 339 1.01 -23.30 -5.61
N ALA A 340 1.70 -23.61 -6.72
CA ALA A 340 2.21 -22.60 -7.65
C ALA A 340 1.09 -21.78 -8.30
N ALA A 341 -0.03 -22.42 -8.67
CA ALA A 341 -1.20 -21.72 -9.19
C ALA A 341 -1.82 -20.77 -8.15
N ALA A 342 -1.89 -21.17 -6.87
CA ALA A 342 -2.37 -20.31 -5.79
C ALA A 342 -1.47 -19.08 -5.58
N CYS A 343 -0.15 -19.26 -5.59
CA CYS A 343 0.79 -18.14 -5.51
C CYS A 343 0.64 -17.18 -6.70
N ARG A 344 0.50 -17.73 -7.91
CA ARG A 344 0.35 -16.93 -9.13
C ARG A 344 -0.94 -16.13 -9.11
N SER A 345 -2.03 -16.77 -8.72
CA SER A 345 -3.34 -16.14 -8.62
C SER A 345 -3.30 -14.85 -7.78
N VAL A 346 -2.62 -14.87 -6.64
CA VAL A 346 -2.44 -13.65 -5.82
C VAL A 346 -1.61 -12.60 -6.56
N ALA A 347 -0.50 -13.00 -7.18
CA ALA A 347 0.39 -12.09 -7.88
C ALA A 347 -0.29 -11.44 -9.12
N GLU A 348 -1.00 -12.23 -9.92
CA GLU A 348 -1.78 -11.78 -11.08
C GLU A 348 -2.89 -10.81 -10.67
N GLN A 349 -3.63 -11.12 -9.60
CA GLN A 349 -4.70 -10.24 -9.15
C GLN A 349 -4.15 -8.89 -8.66
N VAL A 350 -3.05 -8.88 -7.89
CA VAL A 350 -2.38 -7.62 -7.51
C VAL A 350 -1.85 -6.89 -8.73
N TYR A 351 -1.32 -7.62 -9.71
CA TYR A 351 -0.82 -7.04 -10.95
C TYR A 351 -1.94 -6.33 -11.73
N GLU A 352 -3.05 -7.01 -11.99
CA GLU A 352 -4.18 -6.50 -12.77
C GLU A 352 -4.95 -5.39 -12.05
N THR A 353 -5.06 -5.45 -10.72
CA THR A 353 -5.88 -4.49 -9.97
C THR A 353 -5.11 -3.25 -9.54
N MET A 354 -3.79 -3.34 -9.37
CA MET A 354 -2.98 -2.25 -8.81
C MET A 354 -1.83 -1.85 -9.74
N ILE A 355 -1.03 -2.83 -10.17
CA ILE A 355 0.20 -2.56 -10.93
C ILE A 355 -0.13 -2.01 -12.33
N GLN A 356 -1.22 -2.43 -12.96
CA GLN A 356 -1.66 -1.84 -14.22
C GLN A 356 -2.07 -0.36 -14.11
N GLU A 357 -2.36 0.13 -12.90
CA GLU A 357 -2.78 1.52 -12.69
C GLU A 357 -1.66 2.44 -12.22
N MET A 358 -0.47 1.89 -11.95
CA MET A 358 0.67 2.66 -11.47
C MET A 358 1.97 2.08 -12.00
N GLU A 359 2.81 2.96 -12.52
CA GLU A 359 4.13 2.57 -13.00
C GLU A 359 5.00 1.97 -11.88
N VAL A 360 5.67 0.87 -12.20
CA VAL A 360 6.63 0.20 -11.32
C VAL A 360 8.03 0.75 -11.58
N ARG A 361 8.66 1.30 -10.55
CA ARG A 361 10.01 1.87 -10.59
C ARG A 361 10.96 0.98 -9.76
N PRO A 362 11.92 0.29 -10.41
CA PRO A 362 12.91 -0.51 -9.69
C PRO A 362 13.80 0.35 -8.77
N PRO A 363 14.28 -0.20 -7.64
CA PRO A 363 14.05 -1.57 -7.17
C PRO A 363 12.62 -1.79 -6.67
N VAL A 364 12.13 -3.03 -6.84
CA VAL A 364 10.86 -3.47 -6.28
C VAL A 364 11.14 -4.16 -4.95
N ILE A 365 10.53 -3.67 -3.88
CA ILE A 365 10.67 -4.18 -2.51
C ILE A 365 9.34 -4.84 -2.13
N PHE A 366 9.39 -6.09 -1.66
CA PHE A 366 8.20 -6.84 -1.27
C PHE A 366 8.20 -7.08 0.24
N VAL A 367 7.18 -6.54 0.91
CA VAL A 367 6.99 -6.57 2.37
C VAL A 367 5.61 -7.13 2.76
N GLY A 368 5.36 -7.23 4.06
CA GLY A 368 4.15 -7.83 4.61
C GLY A 368 4.27 -9.35 4.76
N GLY A 369 3.30 -9.99 5.43
CA GLY A 369 3.38 -11.41 5.78
C GLY A 369 3.49 -12.35 4.57
N VAL A 370 2.91 -11.98 3.43
CA VAL A 370 2.96 -12.81 2.21
C VAL A 370 4.33 -12.77 1.53
N SER A 371 5.16 -11.76 1.82
CA SER A 371 6.54 -11.71 1.30
C SER A 371 7.41 -12.90 1.74
N LEU A 372 7.02 -13.58 2.83
CA LEU A 372 7.68 -14.80 3.31
C LEU A 372 7.37 -16.04 2.46
N ILE A 373 6.37 -15.96 1.57
CA ILE A 373 5.97 -17.06 0.68
C ILE A 373 6.76 -16.90 -0.62
N GLU A 374 7.91 -17.59 -0.71
CA GLU A 374 8.83 -17.53 -1.85
C GLU A 374 8.17 -17.80 -3.22
N GLY A 375 7.11 -18.61 -3.25
CA GLY A 375 6.32 -18.85 -4.46
C GLY A 375 5.67 -17.58 -5.00
N VAL A 376 5.20 -16.68 -4.14
CA VAL A 376 4.59 -15.40 -4.55
C VAL A 376 5.65 -14.45 -5.10
N LYS A 377 6.82 -14.38 -4.46
CA LYS A 377 7.99 -13.62 -4.97
C LYS A 377 8.34 -14.07 -6.38
N ARG A 378 8.47 -15.40 -6.60
CA ARG A 378 8.78 -15.96 -7.92
C ARG A 378 7.76 -15.55 -8.99
N GLU A 379 6.46 -15.61 -8.67
CA GLU A 379 5.43 -15.26 -9.66
C GLU A 379 5.41 -13.75 -9.95
N PHE A 380 5.68 -12.88 -8.97
CA PHE A 380 5.87 -11.45 -9.26
C PHE A 380 7.12 -11.18 -10.11
N GLU A 381 8.25 -11.84 -9.85
CA GLU A 381 9.46 -11.71 -10.70
C GLU A 381 9.17 -12.19 -12.14
N ASP A 382 8.38 -13.27 -12.27
CA ASP A 382 7.93 -13.80 -13.57
C ASP A 382 7.02 -12.83 -14.33
N LEU A 383 6.14 -12.12 -13.62
CA LEU A 383 5.18 -11.16 -14.18
C LEU A 383 5.82 -9.82 -14.54
N LEU A 384 6.67 -9.30 -13.65
CA LEU A 384 7.28 -7.98 -13.78
C LEU A 384 8.58 -8.00 -14.59
N GLY A 385 9.24 -9.15 -14.70
CA GLY A 385 10.54 -9.27 -15.38
C GLY A 385 11.67 -8.54 -14.65
N VAL A 386 11.51 -8.24 -13.36
CA VAL A 386 12.50 -7.57 -12.51
C VAL A 386 12.74 -8.39 -11.25
N GLU A 387 13.94 -8.29 -10.69
CA GLU A 387 14.26 -8.91 -9.41
C GLU A 387 13.54 -8.18 -8.27
N ILE A 388 13.01 -8.96 -7.32
CA ILE A 388 12.29 -8.43 -6.16
C ILE A 388 13.13 -8.60 -4.91
N ILE A 389 13.28 -7.50 -4.18
CA ILE A 389 13.97 -7.45 -2.90
C ILE A 389 12.96 -7.81 -1.81
N VAL A 390 13.18 -8.93 -1.13
CA VAL A 390 12.48 -9.25 0.13
C VAL A 390 13.50 -9.05 1.25
N PRO A 391 13.44 -7.93 2.00
CA PRO A 391 14.41 -7.68 3.04
C PRO A 391 14.22 -8.64 4.22
N GLN A 392 15.26 -8.81 5.05
CA GLN A 392 15.10 -9.48 6.33
C GLN A 392 14.05 -8.74 7.17
N TYR A 393 13.21 -9.47 7.91
CA TYR A 393 12.12 -8.91 8.70
C TYR A 393 11.05 -8.17 7.88
N SER A 394 10.87 -8.50 6.60
CA SER A 394 9.89 -7.89 5.69
C SER A 394 8.46 -7.85 6.22
N GLN A 395 8.05 -8.80 7.06
CA GLN A 395 6.75 -8.83 7.73
C GLN A 395 6.55 -7.75 8.80
N TYR A 396 7.65 -7.14 9.27
CA TYR A 396 7.68 -6.10 10.29
C TYR A 396 7.81 -4.69 9.71
N ALA A 397 7.73 -4.50 8.38
CA ALA A 397 7.93 -3.20 7.74
C ALA A 397 7.07 -2.07 8.36
N GLY A 398 5.80 -2.34 8.69
CA GLY A 398 4.95 -1.36 9.39
C GLY A 398 5.49 -1.00 10.78
N ALA A 399 5.80 -2.00 11.61
CA ALA A 399 6.32 -1.78 12.96
C ALA A 399 7.71 -1.09 12.94
N VAL A 400 8.61 -1.49 12.04
CA VAL A 400 9.95 -0.89 11.86
C VAL A 400 9.85 0.56 11.39
N GLY A 401 8.99 0.82 10.40
CA GLY A 401 8.71 2.18 9.97
C GLY A 401 8.18 3.05 11.11
N MET A 402 7.35 2.48 11.97
CA MET A 402 6.75 3.20 13.08
C MET A 402 7.77 3.54 14.16
N ALA A 403 8.59 2.56 14.57
CA ALA A 403 9.71 2.77 15.50
C ALA A 403 10.68 3.85 14.98
N THR A 404 10.94 3.84 13.67
CA THR A 404 11.77 4.86 13.02
C THR A 404 11.14 6.25 13.12
N LEU A 405 9.86 6.38 12.78
CA LEU A 405 9.17 7.68 12.77
C LEU A 405 8.87 8.21 14.17
N VAL A 406 8.78 7.38 15.21
CA VAL A 406 8.56 7.86 16.57
C VAL A 406 9.84 8.29 17.29
N SER A 407 11.03 7.88 16.82
CA SER A 407 12.29 8.30 17.44
C SER A 407 12.43 9.82 17.57
N GLY A 408 12.86 10.34 18.72
CA GLY A 408 13.03 11.78 18.93
C GLY A 408 11.77 12.65 18.73
N VAL A 409 10.58 12.05 18.76
CA VAL A 409 9.31 12.74 19.08
C VAL A 409 9.30 13.00 20.58
#